data_AF-A0A7J0FI62-F1
#
_entry.id   AF-A0A7J0FI62-F1
#
_cell.length_a   1.000
_cell.length_b   1.000
_cell.length_c   1.000
_cell.angle_alpha   90.00
_cell.angle_beta   90.00
_cell.angle_gamma   90.00
#
_symmetry.space_group_name_H-M   'P 1'
#
loop_
_entity.id
_entity.type
_entity.pdbx_description
1 polymer ?
#
loop_
_entity_poly.entity_id
_entity_poly.type
_entity_poly.pdbx_seq_one_letter_code
_entity_poly.pdbx_strand_id
1 'polypeptide(L)'
;METMSPFDSLDAVIISASRAFCTPLAIFIQIQQHDHVSDLSLLFVLQGCFICLTLAFGWACAAYVRSREIRQMKNSMRGGNSFAFLSHDINDLEHSTQVKLPSVTVVMPLKGFGEHNLHNWRSQITSLYGGPLEFLFVVESTEDPAYHAVNRLLADYKDDVDAKIIVAGLSTTCSQKIHNQLIGVDRMHKDTKYVLFLDDDVRLHPGSIGALTAEMEKNPEIFIQTGYPLDLPSGSLGSYCIYEYHMMHADDFRNDRHGVVSKLQDGGYSDDMTLAAIAGAHKRLITSPPVAVFPHPLASDLSFSRYWNYLRKQTFVLESYATKVNWIMNRALFSFHCYLSWGFVAPYLMAVVHVAAALRVRSKGYSLEDTNFTSCGLLLASCLAMCTFIELLSMWNLTRIEVRLCNLLSPEAPPLSLATYNWCLVFIAMLVDNFLYPISAFRSHFSQSINWSGIRYHLKDGKISKIDRSKGKGPKFTDLGGKHLYGKKGAPHRASILGALSRSLAHWRQAKKFDA
;
A
#
# COMPACT_ATOMS: atom_id res chain seq x y z
N MET A 1 -45.43 42.68 -5.62
CA MET A 1 -44.02 42.24 -5.64
C MET A 1 -43.91 41.12 -4.61
N GLU A 2 -44.22 39.89 -5.03
CA GLU A 2 -44.22 38.73 -4.15
C GLU A 2 -42.79 38.37 -3.80
N THR A 3 -42.49 38.35 -2.51
CA THR A 3 -41.19 37.95 -1.97
C THR A 3 -41.04 36.44 -2.11
N MET A 4 -40.18 36.00 -3.04
CA MET A 4 -39.76 34.59 -3.17
C MET A 4 -39.27 34.08 -1.81
N SER A 5 -39.74 32.90 -1.40
CA SER A 5 -39.28 32.27 -0.17
C SER A 5 -37.82 31.79 -0.32
N PRO A 6 -37.04 31.70 0.77
CA PRO A 6 -35.67 31.15 0.72
C PRO A 6 -35.62 29.74 0.13
N PHE A 7 -36.68 28.95 0.33
CA PHE A 7 -36.83 27.60 -0.23
C PHE A 7 -37.04 27.62 -1.75
N ASP A 8 -37.76 28.60 -2.29
CA ASP A 8 -37.90 28.76 -3.75
C ASP A 8 -36.59 29.21 -4.41
N SER A 9 -35.75 29.96 -3.68
CA SER A 9 -34.41 30.33 -4.15
C SER A 9 -33.45 29.13 -4.18
N LEU A 10 -33.47 28.28 -3.15
CA LEU A 10 -32.71 27.03 -3.13
C LEU A 10 -33.21 26.06 -4.20
N ASP A 11 -34.52 26.08 -4.45
CA ASP A 11 -35.14 25.24 -5.46
C ASP A 11 -34.70 25.65 -6.86
N ALA A 12 -34.71 26.95 -7.13
CA ALA A 12 -34.20 27.53 -8.36
C ALA A 12 -32.69 27.28 -8.51
N VAL A 13 -31.90 27.33 -7.43
CA VAL A 13 -30.47 27.02 -7.47
C VAL A 13 -30.20 25.54 -7.75
N ILE A 14 -30.95 24.61 -7.17
CA ILE A 14 -30.76 23.16 -7.43
C ILE A 14 -31.22 22.80 -8.84
N ILE A 15 -32.33 23.38 -9.32
CA ILE A 15 -32.81 23.20 -10.69
C ILE A 15 -31.84 23.89 -11.67
N SER A 16 -31.33 25.08 -11.35
CA SER A 16 -30.33 25.80 -12.14
C SER A 16 -28.97 25.12 -12.11
N ALA A 17 -28.57 24.46 -11.03
CA ALA A 17 -27.35 23.69 -10.93
C ALA A 17 -27.48 22.39 -11.74
N SER A 18 -28.61 21.68 -11.63
CA SER A 18 -28.95 20.56 -12.52
C SER A 18 -28.90 20.97 -14.00
N ARG A 19 -29.44 22.14 -14.34
CA ARG A 19 -29.32 22.75 -15.67
C ARG A 19 -27.91 23.25 -16.02
N ALA A 20 -27.11 23.70 -15.07
CA ALA A 20 -25.75 24.22 -15.30
C ALA A 20 -24.72 23.10 -15.48
N PHE A 21 -24.86 21.98 -14.76
CA PHE A 21 -24.17 20.71 -15.05
C PHE A 21 -24.58 20.10 -16.40
N CYS A 22 -25.61 20.68 -17.02
CA CYS A 22 -26.08 20.43 -18.37
C CYS A 22 -25.70 21.54 -19.38
N THR A 23 -24.88 22.54 -19.01
CA THR A 23 -24.45 23.64 -19.92
C THR A 23 -22.96 23.59 -20.25
N PRO A 24 -22.55 24.01 -21.47
CA PRO A 24 -21.24 23.72 -22.05
C PRO A 24 -20.14 24.69 -21.59
N LEU A 25 -19.80 24.72 -20.29
CA LEU A 25 -18.61 25.46 -19.82
C LEU A 25 -17.36 24.59 -19.63
N ALA A 26 -17.37 23.35 -20.15
CA ALA A 26 -16.22 22.44 -20.12
C ALA A 26 -15.89 21.81 -21.48
N ILE A 27 -16.34 22.41 -22.60
CA ILE A 27 -15.75 22.20 -23.93
C ILE A 27 -15.76 23.57 -24.63
N PHE A 28 -14.79 24.42 -24.29
CA PHE A 28 -14.46 25.53 -25.16
C PHE A 28 -13.79 24.91 -26.40
N ILE A 29 -14.50 24.96 -27.53
CA ILE A 29 -14.12 24.60 -28.90
C ILE A 29 -14.68 23.23 -29.38
N GLN A 30 -15.61 23.34 -30.33
CA GLN A 30 -16.21 22.30 -31.20
C GLN A 30 -17.20 21.32 -30.57
N ILE A 31 -18.48 21.66 -30.58
CA ILE A 31 -19.47 21.15 -31.55
C ILE A 31 -20.79 21.91 -31.34
N GLN A 32 -21.39 22.31 -32.46
CA GLN A 32 -22.49 23.24 -32.60
C GLN A 32 -23.69 22.44 -33.12
N GLN A 33 -24.70 22.18 -32.28
CA GLN A 33 -26.14 22.09 -32.62
C GLN A 33 -26.97 21.64 -31.41
N HIS A 34 -28.23 22.07 -31.38
CA HIS A 34 -29.28 21.70 -30.43
C HIS A 34 -29.35 20.16 -30.23
N ASP A 35 -29.54 19.71 -28.98
CA ASP A 35 -29.84 18.33 -28.48
C ASP A 35 -28.79 17.64 -27.58
N HIS A 36 -27.63 18.24 -27.27
CA HIS A 36 -26.50 17.54 -26.62
C HIS A 36 -26.47 17.44 -25.06
N VAL A 37 -27.58 17.71 -24.36
CA VAL A 37 -27.60 17.74 -22.88
C VAL A 37 -27.69 16.34 -22.23
N SER A 38 -28.42 15.41 -22.84
CA SER A 38 -28.48 14.00 -22.43
C SER A 38 -27.13 13.28 -22.59
N ASP A 39 -26.29 13.76 -23.51
CA ASP A 39 -25.09 13.05 -23.94
C ASP A 39 -23.94 13.16 -22.94
N LEU A 40 -23.82 14.29 -22.22
CA LEU A 40 -22.75 14.48 -21.24
C LEU A 40 -23.02 13.72 -19.92
N SER A 41 -24.24 13.76 -19.41
CA SER A 41 -24.64 12.97 -18.23
C SER A 41 -24.54 11.47 -18.51
N LEU A 42 -24.94 11.05 -19.71
CA LEU A 42 -24.74 9.70 -20.19
C LEU A 42 -23.25 9.35 -20.23
N LEU A 43 -22.39 10.22 -20.79
CA LEU A 43 -20.95 9.98 -20.86
C LEU A 43 -20.31 9.81 -19.48
N PHE A 44 -20.62 10.69 -18.52
CA PHE A 44 -20.09 10.56 -17.16
C PHE A 44 -20.57 9.29 -16.48
N VAL A 45 -21.87 8.96 -16.57
CA VAL A 45 -22.38 7.73 -15.96
C VAL A 45 -21.78 6.49 -16.61
N LEU A 46 -21.65 6.45 -17.94
CA LEU A 46 -20.99 5.35 -18.64
C LEU A 46 -19.52 5.23 -18.24
N GLN A 47 -18.81 6.34 -18.10
CA GLN A 47 -17.44 6.36 -17.58
C GLN A 47 -17.38 5.79 -16.16
N GLY A 48 -18.28 6.21 -15.27
CA GLY A 48 -18.40 5.68 -13.92
C GLY A 48 -18.63 4.17 -13.90
N CYS A 49 -19.63 3.70 -14.65
CA CYS A 49 -19.92 2.29 -14.82
C CYS A 49 -18.71 1.51 -15.33
N PHE A 50 -18.01 2.03 -16.35
CA PHE A 50 -16.81 1.41 -16.89
C PHE A 50 -15.69 1.30 -15.84
N ILE A 51 -15.45 2.36 -15.05
CA ILE A 51 -14.47 2.35 -13.96
C ILE A 51 -14.87 1.32 -12.91
N CYS A 52 -16.11 1.35 -12.41
CA CYS A 52 -16.62 0.40 -11.41
C CYS A 52 -16.46 -1.06 -11.87
N LEU A 53 -16.86 -1.36 -13.12
CA LEU A 53 -16.78 -2.73 -13.66
C LEU A 53 -15.33 -3.18 -13.89
N THR A 54 -14.44 -2.26 -14.29
CA THR A 54 -13.01 -2.56 -14.44
C THR A 54 -12.37 -2.88 -13.09
N LEU A 55 -12.68 -2.09 -12.05
CA LEU A 55 -12.25 -2.35 -10.67
C LEU A 55 -12.81 -3.68 -10.16
N ALA A 56 -14.11 -3.93 -10.37
CA ALA A 56 -14.77 -5.16 -9.98
C ALA A 56 -14.09 -6.39 -10.62
N PHE A 57 -13.76 -6.31 -11.91
CA PHE A 57 -13.06 -7.38 -12.61
C PHE A 57 -11.65 -7.60 -12.06
N GLY A 58 -10.88 -6.53 -11.83
CA GLY A 58 -9.54 -6.59 -11.25
C GLY A 58 -9.54 -7.30 -9.89
N TRP A 59 -10.45 -6.92 -8.99
CA TRP A 59 -10.57 -7.57 -7.68
C TRP A 59 -11.06 -9.02 -7.78
N ALA A 60 -11.92 -9.35 -8.74
CA ALA A 60 -12.37 -10.72 -8.97
C ALA A 60 -11.22 -11.62 -9.44
N CYS A 61 -10.37 -11.13 -10.33
CA CYS A 61 -9.16 -11.83 -10.77
C CYS A 61 -8.17 -12.02 -9.61
N ALA A 62 -7.92 -10.95 -8.82
CA ALA A 62 -7.06 -11.00 -7.63
C ALA A 62 -7.59 -12.02 -6.60
N ALA A 63 -8.91 -12.07 -6.41
CA ALA A 63 -9.60 -13.00 -5.53
C ALA A 63 -9.45 -14.45 -6.03
N TYR A 64 -9.55 -14.66 -7.34
CA TYR A 64 -9.38 -15.98 -7.96
C TYR A 64 -7.97 -16.54 -7.74
N VAL A 65 -6.93 -15.73 -7.98
CA VAL A 65 -5.53 -16.13 -7.78
C VAL A 65 -5.28 -16.52 -6.32
N ARG A 66 -5.69 -15.70 -5.35
CA ARG A 66 -5.52 -16.00 -3.92
C ARG A 66 -6.38 -17.17 -3.44
N SER A 67 -7.58 -17.34 -4.00
CA SER A 67 -8.42 -18.51 -3.71
C SER A 67 -7.79 -19.80 -4.19
N ARG A 68 -7.03 -19.76 -5.30
CA ARG A 68 -6.25 -20.91 -5.76
C ARG A 68 -5.16 -21.26 -4.75
N GLU A 69 -4.39 -20.30 -4.23
CA GLU A 69 -3.39 -20.55 -3.18
C GLU A 69 -3.99 -21.14 -1.91
N ILE A 70 -5.11 -20.58 -1.43
CA ILE A 70 -5.84 -21.13 -0.28
C ILE A 70 -6.24 -22.59 -0.50
N ARG A 71 -6.75 -22.94 -1.70
CA ARG A 71 -7.12 -24.33 -2.02
C ARG A 71 -5.90 -25.24 -2.06
N GLN A 72 -4.79 -24.79 -2.65
CA GLN A 72 -3.54 -25.56 -2.69
C GLN A 72 -3.04 -25.88 -1.28
N MET A 73 -2.95 -24.86 -0.41
CA MET A 73 -2.53 -25.06 0.98
C MET A 73 -3.49 -26.01 1.73
N LYS A 74 -4.81 -25.81 1.61
CA LYS A 74 -5.78 -26.69 2.28
C LYS A 74 -5.73 -28.13 1.79
N ASN A 75 -5.49 -28.35 0.51
CA ASN A 75 -5.33 -29.69 -0.04
C ASN A 75 -4.04 -30.34 0.46
N SER A 76 -2.94 -29.60 0.51
CA SER A 76 -1.67 -30.07 1.08
C SER A 76 -1.81 -30.44 2.57
N MET A 77 -2.52 -29.62 3.36
CA MET A 77 -2.84 -29.93 4.76
C MET A 77 -3.68 -31.20 4.92
N ARG A 78 -4.68 -31.41 4.04
CA ARG A 78 -5.47 -32.65 4.03
C ARG A 78 -4.63 -33.88 3.65
N GLY A 79 -3.59 -33.68 2.86
CA GLY A 79 -2.60 -34.70 2.50
C GLY A 79 -1.56 -34.97 3.59
N GLY A 80 -1.64 -34.34 4.76
CA GLY A 80 -0.74 -34.55 5.90
C GLY A 80 0.31 -33.46 6.11
N ASN A 81 0.45 -32.49 5.20
CA ASN A 81 1.40 -31.38 5.36
C ASN A 81 0.84 -30.28 6.28
N SER A 82 1.13 -30.37 7.57
CA SER A 82 0.73 -29.34 8.55
C SER A 82 1.46 -28.00 8.39
N PHE A 83 2.51 -27.95 7.55
CA PHE A 83 3.32 -26.76 7.28
C PHE A 83 3.07 -26.18 5.89
N ALA A 84 1.90 -26.44 5.29
CA ALA A 84 1.52 -25.93 3.98
C ALA A 84 1.58 -24.39 3.84
N PHE A 85 1.56 -23.67 4.98
CA PHE A 85 1.72 -22.21 5.03
C PHE A 85 3.18 -21.74 4.84
N LEU A 86 4.15 -22.66 4.87
CA LEU A 86 5.57 -22.41 4.62
C LEU A 86 6.02 -22.95 3.27
N SER A 87 5.68 -24.21 2.96
CA SER A 87 5.90 -24.80 1.64
C SER A 87 4.76 -25.74 1.27
N HIS A 88 4.44 -25.77 -0.04
CA HIS A 88 3.45 -26.69 -0.59
C HIS A 88 3.90 -28.16 -0.50
N ASP A 89 5.20 -28.41 -0.66
CA ASP A 89 5.84 -29.72 -0.45
C ASP A 89 6.56 -29.74 0.91
N ILE A 90 6.22 -30.72 1.75
CA ILE A 90 6.83 -30.87 3.07
C ILE A 90 8.31 -31.26 2.98
N ASN A 91 8.72 -31.94 1.91
CA ASN A 91 10.11 -32.36 1.70
C ASN A 91 11.04 -31.17 1.46
N ASP A 92 10.50 -30.01 1.03
CA ASP A 92 11.29 -28.80 0.92
C ASP A 92 11.83 -28.37 2.29
N LEU A 93 11.15 -28.71 3.39
CA LEU A 93 11.54 -28.36 4.75
C LEU A 93 12.63 -29.29 5.32
N GLU A 94 13.04 -30.32 4.58
CA GLU A 94 14.18 -31.16 4.99
C GLU A 94 15.47 -30.37 5.05
N HIS A 95 16.33 -30.71 6.01
CA HIS A 95 17.61 -30.03 6.21
C HIS A 95 18.51 -30.06 4.97
N SER A 96 18.49 -31.17 4.21
CA SER A 96 19.22 -31.35 2.96
C SER A 96 18.85 -30.32 1.88
N THR A 97 17.61 -29.83 1.91
CA THR A 97 17.08 -28.79 1.04
C THR A 97 17.34 -27.41 1.64
N GLN A 98 17.01 -27.22 2.93
CA GLN A 98 17.13 -25.94 3.61
C GLN A 98 18.57 -25.41 3.65
N VAL A 99 19.58 -26.28 3.76
CA VAL A 99 21.00 -25.87 3.77
C VAL A 99 21.48 -25.30 2.43
N LYS A 100 20.76 -25.59 1.34
CA LYS A 100 21.06 -25.07 -0.01
C LYS A 100 20.38 -23.73 -0.28
N LEU A 101 19.50 -23.29 0.63
CA LEU A 101 18.80 -22.03 0.46
C LEU A 101 19.79 -20.87 0.55
N PRO A 102 19.61 -19.83 -0.28
CA PRO A 102 20.53 -18.73 -0.34
C PRO A 102 20.48 -17.85 0.92
N SER A 103 21.54 -17.10 1.13
CA SER A 103 21.64 -16.10 2.19
C SER A 103 20.80 -14.86 1.86
N VAL A 104 20.07 -14.36 2.86
CA VAL A 104 19.26 -13.14 2.75
C VAL A 104 19.63 -12.17 3.87
N THR A 105 20.01 -10.93 3.52
CA THR A 105 20.11 -9.83 4.49
C THR A 105 18.84 -9.00 4.44
N VAL A 106 18.24 -8.78 5.60
CA VAL A 106 17.06 -7.95 5.79
C VAL A 106 17.50 -6.59 6.32
N VAL A 107 17.25 -5.53 5.56
CA VAL A 107 17.58 -4.14 5.93
C VAL A 107 16.30 -3.41 6.33
N MET A 108 16.24 -2.98 7.58
CA MET A 108 15.10 -2.27 8.16
C MET A 108 15.49 -0.81 8.45
N PRO A 109 15.19 0.15 7.55
CA PRO A 109 15.41 1.57 7.82
C PRO A 109 14.39 2.07 8.84
N LEU A 110 14.84 2.40 10.06
CA LEU A 110 13.97 2.81 11.15
C LEU A 110 13.99 4.32 11.40
N LYS A 111 12.84 4.85 11.84
CA LYS A 111 12.72 6.22 12.33
C LYS A 111 11.63 6.36 13.39
N GLY A 112 12.01 6.70 14.62
CA GLY A 112 11.08 6.86 15.73
C GLY A 112 10.60 5.51 16.30
N PHE A 113 9.58 5.55 17.16
CA PHE A 113 9.04 4.34 17.78
C PHE A 113 7.52 4.47 17.95
N GLY A 114 6.77 3.72 17.13
CA GLY A 114 5.32 3.61 17.20
C GLY A 114 4.86 2.49 18.15
N GLU A 115 3.56 2.44 18.42
CA GLU A 115 2.97 1.49 19.38
C GLU A 115 3.14 0.03 18.93
N HIS A 116 3.08 -0.24 17.62
CA HIS A 116 3.09 -1.60 17.07
C HIS A 116 4.46 -2.06 16.59
N ASN A 117 5.45 -1.16 16.53
CA ASN A 117 6.78 -1.44 16.02
C ASN A 117 7.42 -2.67 16.67
N LEU A 118 7.35 -2.80 18.00
CA LEU A 118 7.97 -3.95 18.68
C LEU A 118 7.35 -5.30 18.27
N HIS A 119 6.03 -5.33 18.07
CA HIS A 119 5.33 -6.53 17.62
C HIS A 119 5.64 -6.86 16.16
N ASN A 120 5.70 -5.83 15.30
CA ASN A 120 6.07 -5.97 13.90
C ASN A 120 7.51 -6.47 13.77
N TRP A 121 8.46 -5.82 14.43
CA TRP A 121 9.87 -6.21 14.42
C TRP A 121 10.08 -7.63 14.95
N ARG A 122 9.33 -8.05 15.99
CA ARG A 122 9.32 -9.46 16.42
C ARG A 122 8.91 -10.39 15.28
N SER A 123 7.79 -10.10 14.60
CA SER A 123 7.33 -10.93 13.47
C SER A 123 8.33 -10.98 12.32
N GLN A 124 9.10 -9.92 12.12
CA GLN A 124 10.12 -9.82 11.07
C GLN A 124 11.35 -10.69 11.40
N ILE A 125 11.84 -10.66 12.65
CA ILE A 125 13.04 -11.44 13.04
C ILE A 125 12.76 -12.91 13.33
N THR A 126 11.50 -13.29 13.61
CA THR A 126 11.11 -14.69 13.86
C THR A 126 10.65 -15.41 12.59
N SER A 127 11.28 -15.13 11.44
CA SER A 127 11.00 -15.83 10.18
C SER A 127 11.34 -17.32 10.29
N LEU A 128 10.59 -18.16 9.57
CA LEU A 128 10.84 -19.60 9.44
C LEU A 128 11.56 -19.98 8.14
N TYR A 129 12.22 -19.02 7.51
CA TYR A 129 13.12 -19.30 6.40
C TYR A 129 14.35 -20.07 6.89
N GLY A 130 14.62 -21.25 6.31
CA GLY A 130 15.70 -22.11 6.78
C GLY A 130 17.10 -21.72 6.31
N GLY A 131 17.22 -20.87 5.27
CA GLY A 131 18.51 -20.34 4.82
C GLY A 131 19.14 -19.34 5.80
N PRO A 132 20.40 -18.93 5.55
CA PRO A 132 21.08 -17.92 6.37
C PRO A 132 20.35 -16.57 6.34
N LEU A 133 20.13 -15.98 7.52
CA LEU A 133 19.46 -14.69 7.68
C LEU A 133 20.34 -13.74 8.50
N GLU A 134 20.47 -12.51 8.03
CA GLU A 134 21.08 -11.40 8.75
C GLU A 134 20.07 -10.24 8.83
N PHE A 135 19.84 -9.67 10.02
CA PHE A 135 18.91 -8.56 10.22
C PHE A 135 19.66 -7.27 10.60
N LEU A 136 19.53 -6.23 9.77
CA LEU A 136 20.15 -4.93 9.97
C LEU A 136 19.09 -3.89 10.31
N PHE A 137 19.03 -3.50 11.57
CA PHE A 137 18.18 -2.38 12.01
C PHE A 137 18.96 -1.08 11.86
N VAL A 138 18.59 -0.24 10.90
CA VAL A 138 19.38 0.94 10.53
C VAL A 138 18.68 2.21 11.01
N VAL A 139 19.32 2.93 11.93
CA VAL A 139 18.84 4.21 12.49
C VAL A 139 19.77 5.36 12.11
N GLU A 140 19.27 6.59 12.11
CA GLU A 140 20.10 7.76 11.82
C GLU A 140 21.09 8.11 12.95
N SER A 141 20.73 7.81 14.21
CA SER A 141 21.51 8.18 15.41
C SER A 141 21.12 7.31 16.61
N THR A 142 21.95 7.33 17.66
CA THR A 142 21.67 6.64 18.94
C THR A 142 20.54 7.29 19.75
N GLU A 143 20.24 8.55 19.45
CA GLU A 143 19.18 9.36 20.03
C GLU A 143 17.81 9.06 19.42
N ASP A 144 17.77 8.30 18.32
CA ASP A 144 16.50 7.89 17.72
C ASP A 144 15.76 6.93 18.68
N PRO A 145 14.46 7.18 18.99
CA PRO A 145 13.69 6.30 19.86
C PRO A 145 13.70 4.82 19.44
N ALA A 146 13.84 4.53 18.14
CA ALA A 146 14.00 3.18 17.64
C ALA A 146 15.20 2.44 18.25
N TYR A 147 16.33 3.12 18.43
CA TYR A 147 17.60 2.52 18.85
C TYR A 147 17.45 1.76 20.17
N HIS A 148 16.89 2.42 21.18
CA HIS A 148 16.69 1.80 22.50
C HIS A 148 15.65 0.68 22.48
N ALA A 149 14.60 0.80 21.65
CA ALA A 149 13.57 -0.21 21.54
C ALA A 149 14.11 -1.48 20.87
N VAL A 150 14.87 -1.34 19.79
CA VAL A 150 15.53 -2.46 19.12
C VAL A 150 16.58 -3.09 20.04
N ASN A 151 17.36 -2.30 20.78
CA ASN A 151 18.37 -2.87 21.68
C ASN A 151 17.74 -3.80 22.74
N ARG A 152 16.56 -3.43 23.27
CA ARG A 152 15.78 -4.30 24.17
C ARG A 152 15.25 -5.54 23.45
N LEU A 153 14.74 -5.37 22.23
CA LEU A 153 14.27 -6.49 21.42
C LEU A 153 15.40 -7.52 21.17
N LEU A 154 16.58 -7.06 20.77
CA LEU A 154 17.70 -7.95 20.47
C LEU A 154 18.26 -8.65 21.72
N ALA A 155 18.12 -8.05 22.90
CA ALA A 155 18.47 -8.71 24.15
C ALA A 155 17.59 -9.95 24.42
N ASP A 156 16.30 -9.92 24.03
CA ASP A 156 15.36 -11.04 24.20
C ASP A 156 15.68 -12.23 23.26
N TYR A 157 16.37 -11.98 22.15
CA TYR A 157 16.67 -12.97 21.09
C TYR A 157 18.18 -13.16 20.89
N LYS A 158 18.98 -12.82 21.91
CA LYS A 158 20.42 -12.99 21.86
C LYS A 158 20.75 -14.46 21.59
N ASP A 159 21.69 -14.68 20.68
CA ASP A 159 22.15 -16.01 20.24
C ASP A 159 21.14 -16.83 19.40
N ASP A 160 19.87 -16.39 19.32
CA ASP A 160 18.82 -17.04 18.51
C ASP A 160 18.73 -16.47 17.08
N VAL A 161 19.05 -15.19 16.90
CA VAL A 161 19.01 -14.48 15.60
C VAL A 161 20.30 -13.70 15.34
N ASP A 162 20.77 -13.69 14.09
CA ASP A 162 21.86 -12.79 13.66
C ASP A 162 21.26 -11.43 13.33
N ALA A 163 21.30 -10.52 14.31
CA ALA A 163 20.72 -9.20 14.19
C ALA A 163 21.61 -8.15 14.84
N LYS A 164 21.73 -6.98 14.18
CA LYS A 164 22.53 -5.86 14.68
C LYS A 164 21.90 -4.50 14.35
N ILE A 165 22.25 -3.52 15.16
CA ILE A 165 21.85 -2.13 14.97
C ILE A 165 22.99 -1.40 14.25
N ILE A 166 22.66 -0.67 13.18
CA ILE A 166 23.59 0.15 12.41
C ILE A 166 23.19 1.61 12.56
N VAL A 167 24.14 2.46 12.94
CA VAL A 167 23.95 3.92 12.98
C VAL A 167 24.46 4.51 11.66
N ALA A 168 23.54 4.92 10.79
CA ALA A 168 23.83 5.41 9.44
C ALA A 168 24.26 6.88 9.39
N GLY A 169 24.00 7.65 10.44
CA GLY A 169 24.19 9.09 10.41
C GLY A 169 23.08 9.82 9.63
N LEU A 170 23.24 11.13 9.49
CA LEU A 170 22.26 11.99 8.85
C LEU A 170 22.47 12.05 7.33
N SER A 171 21.39 11.85 6.57
CA SER A 171 21.41 12.06 5.13
C SER A 171 21.66 13.53 4.76
N THR A 172 22.37 13.76 3.65
CA THR A 172 22.57 15.09 3.06
C THR A 172 22.11 15.19 1.61
N THR A 173 21.99 14.06 0.91
CA THR A 173 21.71 14.03 -0.54
C THR A 173 20.39 13.36 -0.92
N CYS A 174 19.87 12.45 -0.10
CA CYS A 174 18.64 11.70 -0.38
C CYS A 174 17.72 11.64 0.86
N SER A 175 16.60 10.91 0.81
CA SER A 175 15.75 10.74 1.99
C SER A 175 16.48 9.97 3.08
N GLN A 176 16.11 10.20 4.36
CA GLN A 176 16.75 9.47 5.45
C GLN A 176 16.49 7.95 5.36
N LYS A 177 15.32 7.53 4.84
CA LYS A 177 15.02 6.11 4.57
C LYS A 177 16.02 5.52 3.58
N ILE A 178 16.18 6.16 2.40
CA ILE A 178 17.12 5.71 1.37
C ILE A 178 18.56 5.70 1.89
N HIS A 179 18.98 6.74 2.61
CA HIS A 179 20.31 6.78 3.22
C HIS A 179 20.55 5.58 4.15
N ASN A 180 19.58 5.29 5.03
CA ASN A 180 19.65 4.13 5.92
C ASN A 180 19.68 2.81 5.15
N GLN A 181 18.88 2.66 4.09
CA GLN A 181 18.89 1.47 3.23
C GLN A 181 20.26 1.25 2.60
N LEU A 182 20.86 2.29 2.03
CA LEU A 182 22.16 2.22 1.35
C LEU A 182 23.31 1.93 2.33
N ILE A 183 23.28 2.48 3.54
CA ILE A 183 24.23 2.10 4.58
C ILE A 183 24.02 0.65 5.03
N GLY A 184 22.76 0.19 5.12
CA GLY A 184 22.47 -1.21 5.40
C GLY A 184 23.09 -2.16 4.35
N VAL A 185 22.93 -1.82 3.07
CA VAL A 185 23.55 -2.54 1.94
C VAL A 185 25.07 -2.54 2.03
N ASP A 186 25.70 -1.40 2.35
CA ASP A 186 27.16 -1.31 2.51
C ASP A 186 27.67 -2.22 3.66
N ARG A 187 26.84 -2.43 4.68
CA ARG A 187 27.16 -3.21 5.88
C ARG A 187 26.69 -4.66 5.87
N MET A 188 25.98 -5.09 4.81
CA MET A 188 25.48 -6.45 4.70
C MET A 188 26.62 -7.46 4.56
N HIS A 189 26.35 -8.71 4.96
CA HIS A 189 27.31 -9.79 4.81
C HIS A 189 27.77 -9.94 3.35
N LYS A 190 29.06 -10.22 3.13
CA LYS A 190 29.64 -10.30 1.77
C LYS A 190 29.08 -11.44 0.94
N ASP A 191 28.68 -12.52 1.61
CA ASP A 191 28.12 -13.71 0.96
C ASP A 191 26.60 -13.63 0.80
N THR A 192 25.95 -12.51 1.16
CA THR A 192 24.51 -12.32 0.95
C THR A 192 24.18 -12.38 -0.54
N LYS A 193 23.22 -13.23 -0.92
CA LYS A 193 22.72 -13.34 -2.30
C LYS A 193 21.57 -12.36 -2.56
N TYR A 194 20.64 -12.24 -1.62
CA TYR A 194 19.48 -11.34 -1.73
C TYR A 194 19.42 -10.33 -0.58
N VAL A 195 19.02 -9.10 -0.91
CA VAL A 195 18.73 -8.06 0.07
C VAL A 195 17.23 -7.78 0.07
N LEU A 196 16.64 -7.78 1.26
CA LEU A 196 15.22 -7.48 1.47
C LEU A 196 15.11 -6.20 2.30
N PHE A 197 14.56 -5.14 1.72
CA PHE A 197 14.25 -3.91 2.45
C PHE A 197 12.85 -3.99 3.03
N LEU A 198 12.71 -3.89 4.35
CA LEU A 198 11.41 -3.97 5.04
C LEU A 198 11.07 -2.64 5.70
N ASP A 199 9.85 -2.17 5.48
CA ASP A 199 9.30 -1.05 6.24
C ASP A 199 9.03 -1.46 7.71
N ASP A 200 9.09 -0.49 8.62
CA ASP A 200 9.09 -0.74 10.06
C ASP A 200 7.70 -1.02 10.64
N ASP A 201 6.65 -0.80 9.85
CA ASP A 201 5.23 -0.96 10.21
C ASP A 201 4.57 -2.21 9.60
N VAL A 202 5.34 -3.07 8.93
CA VAL A 202 4.84 -4.30 8.29
C VAL A 202 4.92 -5.49 9.23
N ARG A 203 3.83 -6.26 9.32
CA ARG A 203 3.78 -7.54 10.05
C ARG A 203 3.94 -8.71 9.09
N LEU A 204 5.11 -9.36 9.06
CA LEU A 204 5.38 -10.48 8.17
C LEU A 204 4.68 -11.79 8.58
N HIS A 205 4.43 -12.63 7.58
CA HIS A 205 4.08 -14.04 7.79
C HIS A 205 5.37 -14.84 8.04
N PRO A 206 5.34 -15.94 8.83
CA PRO A 206 6.53 -16.74 9.11
C PRO A 206 7.28 -17.22 7.84
N GLY A 207 6.54 -17.57 6.79
CA GLY A 207 7.09 -18.05 5.51
C GLY A 207 7.41 -16.97 4.47
N SER A 208 7.26 -15.67 4.77
CA SER A 208 7.36 -14.61 3.76
C SER A 208 8.70 -14.57 3.04
N ILE A 209 9.81 -14.62 3.76
CA ILE A 209 11.16 -14.61 3.15
C ILE A 209 11.37 -15.85 2.27
N GLY A 210 10.87 -17.01 2.69
CA GLY A 210 10.91 -18.24 1.91
C GLY A 210 10.12 -18.15 0.61
N ALA A 211 8.89 -17.63 0.67
CA ALA A 211 8.05 -17.42 -0.51
C ALA A 211 8.68 -16.42 -1.50
N LEU A 212 9.32 -15.37 -0.99
CA LEU A 212 10.03 -14.41 -1.83
C LEU A 212 11.22 -15.07 -2.53
N THR A 213 12.06 -15.73 -1.74
CA THR A 213 13.27 -16.36 -2.24
C THR A 213 12.98 -17.48 -3.24
N ALA A 214 11.94 -18.29 -3.00
CA ALA A 214 11.57 -19.38 -3.90
C ALA A 214 11.24 -18.89 -5.31
N GLU A 215 10.54 -17.76 -5.44
CA GLU A 215 10.25 -17.17 -6.75
C GLU A 215 11.49 -16.54 -7.40
N MET A 216 12.34 -15.86 -6.62
CA MET A 216 13.64 -15.34 -7.11
C MET A 216 14.53 -16.48 -7.67
N GLU A 217 14.61 -17.62 -6.98
CA GLU A 217 15.36 -18.79 -7.45
C GLU A 217 14.73 -19.43 -8.70
N LYS A 218 13.40 -19.47 -8.76
CA LYS A 218 12.67 -20.04 -9.89
C LYS A 218 12.82 -19.20 -11.16
N ASN A 219 12.89 -17.87 -11.03
CA ASN A 219 13.07 -16.96 -12.15
C ASN A 219 14.17 -15.91 -11.87
N PRO A 220 15.42 -16.19 -12.29
CA PRO A 220 16.54 -15.27 -12.13
C PRO A 220 16.42 -13.94 -12.91
N GLU A 221 15.42 -13.77 -13.77
CA GLU A 221 15.16 -12.50 -14.46
C GLU A 221 14.43 -11.48 -13.57
N ILE A 222 13.86 -11.91 -12.45
CA ILE A 222 13.21 -11.03 -11.48
C ILE A 222 14.26 -10.07 -10.92
N PHE A 223 13.96 -8.79 -11.05
CA PHE A 223 14.83 -7.73 -10.54
C PHE A 223 14.34 -7.21 -9.19
N ILE A 224 13.02 -7.12 -9.02
CA ILE A 224 12.39 -6.71 -7.76
C ILE A 224 11.24 -7.66 -7.47
N GLN A 225 11.20 -8.14 -6.24
CA GLN A 225 10.04 -8.85 -5.71
C GLN A 225 9.45 -8.10 -4.52
N THR A 226 8.15 -7.78 -4.59
CA THR A 226 7.45 -6.93 -3.61
C THR A 226 6.24 -7.64 -3.00
N GLY A 227 5.67 -7.03 -1.97
CA GLY A 227 4.32 -7.31 -1.46
C GLY A 227 3.51 -6.03 -1.30
N TYR A 228 2.26 -6.17 -0.86
CA TYR A 228 1.35 -5.05 -0.68
C TYR A 228 0.65 -5.08 0.69
N PRO A 229 0.31 -3.90 1.24
CA PRO A 229 -0.53 -3.79 2.42
C PRO A 229 -1.90 -4.36 2.11
N LEU A 230 -2.42 -5.14 3.04
CA LEU A 230 -3.85 -5.23 3.26
C LEU A 230 -4.24 -4.10 4.22
N ASP A 231 -4.38 -2.91 3.66
CA ASP A 231 -4.96 -1.76 4.36
C ASP A 231 -6.42 -2.08 4.68
N LEU A 232 -6.66 -2.29 5.96
CA LEU A 232 -7.94 -2.71 6.49
C LEU A 232 -8.64 -1.47 7.07
N PRO A 233 -9.60 -0.78 6.38
CA PRO A 233 -10.37 -1.16 5.18
C PRO A 233 -10.00 -0.48 3.83
N SER A 234 -8.96 0.34 3.74
CA SER A 234 -8.73 1.20 2.57
C SER A 234 -7.88 0.54 1.47
N GLY A 235 -8.47 -0.34 0.65
CA GLY A 235 -7.85 -0.84 -0.58
C GLY A 235 -8.03 0.10 -1.78
N SER A 236 -7.36 1.26 -1.79
CA SER A 236 -7.34 2.12 -2.97
C SER A 236 -6.45 1.52 -4.08
N LEU A 237 -6.68 1.88 -5.35
CA LEU A 237 -5.75 1.54 -6.44
C LEU A 237 -4.31 1.98 -6.13
N GLY A 238 -4.15 3.11 -5.43
CA GLY A 238 -2.86 3.61 -4.96
C GLY A 238 -2.17 2.68 -3.97
N SER A 239 -2.91 1.93 -3.14
CA SER A 239 -2.35 0.94 -2.21
C SER A 239 -1.64 -0.22 -2.94
N TYR A 240 -2.01 -0.50 -4.20
CA TYR A 240 -1.32 -1.47 -5.07
C TYR A 240 -0.10 -0.90 -5.81
N CYS A 241 0.18 0.40 -5.67
CA CYS A 241 1.36 1.04 -6.25
C CYS A 241 2.46 1.32 -5.19
N ILE A 242 2.19 1.03 -3.92
CA ILE A 242 3.15 1.20 -2.81
C ILE A 242 3.82 -0.15 -2.57
N TYR A 243 5.15 -0.19 -2.58
CA TYR A 243 5.88 -1.36 -2.10
C TYR A 243 6.04 -1.23 -0.60
N GLU A 244 5.48 -2.16 0.17
CA GLU A 244 5.77 -2.25 1.62
C GLU A 244 7.18 -2.78 1.89
N TYR A 245 7.72 -3.51 0.92
CA TYR A 245 9.07 -4.02 0.92
C TYR A 245 9.47 -4.42 -0.48
N HIS A 246 10.77 -4.55 -0.72
CA HIS A 246 11.30 -5.10 -1.95
C HIS A 246 12.52 -5.99 -1.68
N MET A 247 12.52 -7.18 -2.29
CA MET A 247 13.65 -8.09 -2.37
C MET A 247 14.34 -7.95 -3.72
N MET A 248 15.67 -7.86 -3.71
CA MET A 248 16.50 -7.69 -4.89
C MET A 248 17.78 -8.52 -4.78
N HIS A 249 18.48 -8.74 -5.89
CA HIS A 249 19.83 -9.31 -5.85
C HIS A 249 20.79 -8.33 -5.14
N ALA A 250 21.58 -8.84 -4.20
CA ALA A 250 22.58 -8.04 -3.50
C ALA A 250 23.61 -7.44 -4.47
N ASP A 251 23.95 -8.18 -5.53
CA ASP A 251 24.91 -7.75 -6.56
C ASP A 251 24.41 -6.57 -7.40
N ASP A 252 23.09 -6.37 -7.51
CA ASP A 252 22.56 -5.19 -8.20
C ASP A 252 22.91 -3.91 -7.43
N PHE A 253 23.00 -3.98 -6.11
CA PHE A 253 23.48 -2.87 -5.28
C PHE A 253 25.00 -2.80 -5.22
N ARG A 254 25.71 -3.93 -4.97
CA ARG A 254 27.18 -3.94 -4.84
C ARG A 254 27.88 -3.39 -6.08
N ASN A 255 27.35 -3.70 -7.26
CA ASN A 255 27.95 -3.29 -8.53
C ASN A 255 27.28 -2.05 -9.13
N ASP A 256 26.40 -1.36 -8.37
CA ASP A 256 25.58 -0.25 -8.85
C ASP A 256 24.92 -0.55 -10.21
N ARG A 257 24.39 -1.77 -10.35
CA ARG A 257 23.86 -2.25 -11.62
C ARG A 257 22.67 -1.38 -12.00
N HIS A 258 22.61 -0.95 -13.26
CA HIS A 258 21.58 -0.03 -13.76
C HIS A 258 21.55 1.34 -13.04
N GLY A 259 22.58 1.65 -12.24
CA GLY A 259 22.67 2.86 -11.43
C GLY A 259 21.74 2.86 -10.21
N VAL A 260 21.41 1.70 -9.64
CA VAL A 260 20.50 1.59 -8.48
C VAL A 260 20.98 2.45 -7.31
N VAL A 261 22.25 2.32 -6.91
CA VAL A 261 22.83 3.07 -5.80
C VAL A 261 22.98 4.54 -6.20
N SER A 262 23.60 4.80 -7.36
CA SER A 262 23.87 6.18 -7.80
C SER A 262 22.60 7.02 -7.91
N LYS A 263 21.51 6.47 -8.48
CA LYS A 263 20.23 7.18 -8.64
C LYS A 263 19.49 7.38 -7.31
N LEU A 264 19.57 6.43 -6.38
CA LEU A 264 18.99 6.58 -5.06
C LEU A 264 19.74 7.64 -4.23
N GLN A 265 21.08 7.66 -4.33
CA GLN A 265 21.94 8.65 -3.64
C GLN A 265 21.79 10.06 -4.18
N ASP A 266 21.58 10.20 -5.49
CA ASP A 266 21.46 11.47 -6.21
C ASP A 266 20.06 12.08 -6.10
N GLY A 267 19.72 12.56 -4.89
CA GLY A 267 18.47 13.30 -4.69
C GLY A 267 17.23 12.44 -4.49
N GLY A 268 17.36 11.11 -4.39
CA GLY A 268 16.21 10.20 -4.29
C GLY A 268 15.34 10.46 -3.05
N TYR A 269 14.03 10.58 -3.24
CA TYR A 269 13.05 10.64 -2.14
C TYR A 269 12.32 9.30 -1.93
N SER A 270 11.80 8.72 -3.02
CA SER A 270 11.07 7.45 -3.03
C SER A 270 11.92 6.37 -3.69
N ASP A 271 12.28 5.37 -2.90
CA ASP A 271 12.91 4.12 -3.33
C ASP A 271 12.02 3.38 -4.33
N ASP A 272 10.74 3.19 -3.99
CA ASP A 272 9.78 2.44 -4.82
C ASP A 272 9.67 2.99 -6.23
N MET A 273 9.40 4.30 -6.36
CA MET A 273 9.26 4.95 -7.67
C MET A 273 10.58 4.98 -8.45
N THR A 274 11.70 5.14 -7.75
CA THR A 274 13.02 5.16 -8.39
C THR A 274 13.37 3.77 -8.92
N LEU A 275 13.17 2.72 -8.12
CA LEU A 275 13.43 1.34 -8.48
C LEU A 275 12.47 0.85 -9.58
N ALA A 276 11.19 1.21 -9.51
CA ALA A 276 10.21 0.91 -10.56
C ALA A 276 10.60 1.56 -11.90
N ALA A 277 11.06 2.82 -11.87
CA ALA A 277 11.53 3.50 -13.07
C ALA A 277 12.82 2.88 -13.63
N ILE A 278 13.74 2.43 -12.78
CA ILE A 278 14.94 1.69 -13.21
C ILE A 278 14.54 0.38 -13.88
N ALA A 279 13.64 -0.39 -13.26
CA ALA A 279 13.17 -1.64 -13.83
C ALA A 279 12.51 -1.42 -15.20
N GLY A 280 11.62 -0.43 -15.32
CA GLY A 280 10.97 -0.08 -16.59
C GLY A 280 11.98 0.35 -17.67
N ALA A 281 12.93 1.21 -17.33
CA ALA A 281 13.95 1.69 -18.27
C ALA A 281 14.86 0.58 -18.79
N HIS A 282 15.10 -0.46 -17.98
CA HIS A 282 15.94 -1.60 -18.33
C HIS A 282 15.16 -2.87 -18.67
N LYS A 283 13.82 -2.78 -18.85
CA LYS A 283 12.91 -3.90 -19.15
C LYS A 283 13.08 -5.08 -18.18
N ARG A 284 13.28 -4.78 -16.91
CA ARG A 284 13.44 -5.78 -15.86
C ARG A 284 12.10 -6.09 -15.21
N LEU A 285 11.96 -7.32 -14.72
CA LEU A 285 10.71 -7.83 -14.19
C LEU A 285 10.53 -7.44 -12.72
N ILE A 286 9.34 -6.92 -12.39
CA ILE A 286 8.86 -6.72 -11.01
C ILE A 286 7.74 -7.72 -10.78
N THR A 287 7.82 -8.51 -9.70
CA THR A 287 6.80 -9.51 -9.35
C THR A 287 6.32 -9.35 -7.91
N SER A 288 5.15 -9.89 -7.63
CA SER A 288 4.61 -10.03 -6.28
C SER A 288 3.94 -11.40 -6.17
N PRO A 289 4.40 -12.29 -5.27
CA PRO A 289 3.75 -13.59 -5.11
C PRO A 289 2.37 -13.41 -4.48
N PRO A 290 1.38 -14.29 -4.75
CA PRO A 290 0.03 -14.09 -4.25
C PRO A 290 -0.12 -14.11 -2.72
N VAL A 291 0.85 -14.71 -2.02
CA VAL A 291 0.95 -14.80 -0.56
C VAL A 291 1.60 -13.56 0.09
N ALA A 292 2.14 -12.64 -0.72
CA ALA A 292 2.72 -11.38 -0.25
C ALA A 292 1.64 -10.31 0.01
N VAL A 293 0.77 -10.59 0.97
CA VAL A 293 -0.28 -9.69 1.43
C VAL A 293 -0.23 -9.60 2.95
N PHE A 294 -0.04 -8.40 3.50
CA PHE A 294 0.27 -8.23 4.92
C PHE A 294 -0.77 -7.39 5.63
N PRO A 295 -1.27 -7.81 6.80
CA PRO A 295 -2.24 -6.99 7.52
C PRO A 295 -1.59 -5.70 8.02
N HIS A 296 -2.06 -4.56 7.52
CA HIS A 296 -1.68 -3.24 8.02
C HIS A 296 -2.85 -2.64 8.81
N PRO A 297 -2.79 -2.65 10.15
CA PRO A 297 -3.91 -2.21 10.95
C PRO A 297 -3.91 -0.68 11.09
N LEU A 298 -5.00 -0.04 10.66
CA LEU A 298 -5.11 1.42 10.66
C LEU A 298 -5.31 2.00 12.07
N ALA A 299 -4.82 3.23 12.26
CA ALA A 299 -5.03 3.99 13.47
C ALA A 299 -6.52 4.21 13.80
N SER A 300 -6.91 3.87 15.03
CA SER A 300 -8.23 4.16 15.57
C SER A 300 -8.45 5.65 15.87
N ASP A 301 -7.38 6.45 15.96
CA ASP A 301 -7.39 7.90 16.27
C ASP A 301 -6.90 8.78 15.09
N LEU A 302 -7.29 8.43 13.87
CA LEU A 302 -6.87 9.16 12.67
C LEU A 302 -7.53 10.55 12.60
N SER A 303 -6.71 11.60 12.66
CA SER A 303 -7.16 12.96 12.42
C SER A 303 -7.06 13.32 10.94
N PHE A 304 -7.88 14.27 10.47
CA PHE A 304 -7.82 14.74 9.09
C PHE A 304 -6.41 15.25 8.71
N SER A 305 -5.70 15.91 9.62
CA SER A 305 -4.33 16.39 9.36
C SER A 305 -3.34 15.25 9.12
N ARG A 306 -3.48 14.11 9.83
CA ARG A 306 -2.63 12.93 9.63
C ARG A 306 -2.96 12.25 8.31
N TYR A 307 -4.24 12.05 8.04
CA TYR A 307 -4.71 11.52 6.77
C TYR A 307 -4.28 12.39 5.58
N TRP A 308 -4.42 13.72 5.69
CA TRP A 308 -3.97 14.65 4.67
C TRP A 308 -2.46 14.52 4.44
N ASN A 309 -1.64 14.43 5.49
CA ASN A 309 -0.21 14.23 5.34
C ASN A 309 0.13 12.87 4.69
N TYR A 310 -0.61 11.81 5.03
CA TYR A 310 -0.50 10.51 4.37
C TYR A 310 -0.79 10.60 2.87
N LEU A 311 -1.96 11.12 2.48
CA LEU A 311 -2.35 11.30 1.08
C LEU A 311 -1.36 12.20 0.32
N ARG A 312 -0.81 13.21 1.01
CA ARG A 312 0.24 14.08 0.48
C ARG A 312 1.52 13.32 0.18
N LYS A 313 1.95 12.37 1.00
CA LYS A 313 3.13 11.54 0.69
C LYS A 313 2.89 10.71 -0.57
N GLN A 314 1.71 10.10 -0.69
CA GLN A 314 1.33 9.28 -1.85
C GLN A 314 1.36 10.06 -3.17
N THR A 315 0.99 11.35 -3.14
CA THR A 315 1.07 12.19 -4.34
C THR A 315 2.45 12.84 -4.51
N PHE A 316 3.19 13.08 -3.42
CA PHE A 316 4.51 13.72 -3.46
C PHE A 316 5.58 12.82 -4.07
N VAL A 317 5.48 11.49 -3.92
CA VAL A 317 6.42 10.55 -4.56
C VAL A 317 6.49 10.73 -6.08
N LEU A 318 5.39 11.12 -6.72
CA LEU A 318 5.35 11.38 -8.16
C LEU A 318 6.21 12.59 -8.55
N GLU A 319 6.43 13.54 -7.65
CA GLU A 319 7.29 14.70 -7.91
C GLU A 319 8.78 14.35 -7.90
N SER A 320 9.17 13.22 -7.30
CA SER A 320 10.56 12.76 -7.25
C SER A 320 10.91 11.96 -8.51
N TYR A 321 12.04 12.27 -9.16
CA TYR A 321 12.50 11.51 -10.33
C TYR A 321 14.01 11.57 -10.50
N ALA A 322 14.60 10.46 -10.98
CA ALA A 322 16.03 10.37 -11.26
C ALA A 322 16.38 10.71 -12.72
N THR A 323 15.45 10.54 -13.66
CA THR A 323 15.68 10.71 -15.10
C THR A 323 14.50 11.40 -15.78
N LYS A 324 14.71 11.93 -16.99
CA LYS A 324 13.62 12.50 -17.80
C LYS A 324 12.53 11.48 -18.15
N VAL A 325 12.90 10.21 -18.35
CA VAL A 325 11.94 9.12 -18.60
C VAL A 325 11.09 8.88 -17.37
N ASN A 326 11.71 8.79 -16.18
CA ASN A 326 11.00 8.67 -14.91
C ASN A 326 10.05 9.86 -14.70
N TRP A 327 10.50 11.09 -14.99
CA TRP A 327 9.64 12.27 -14.92
C TRP A 327 8.39 12.15 -15.82
N ILE A 328 8.56 11.75 -17.09
CA ILE A 328 7.43 11.54 -18.02
C ILE A 328 6.47 10.48 -17.46
N MET A 329 6.99 9.36 -16.97
CA MET A 329 6.18 8.29 -16.37
C MET A 329 5.37 8.82 -15.17
N ASN A 330 6.00 9.55 -14.26
CA ASN A 330 5.32 10.10 -13.09
C ASN A 330 4.29 11.16 -13.46
N ARG A 331 4.54 11.96 -14.51
CA ARG A 331 3.54 12.90 -15.03
C ARG A 331 2.35 12.18 -15.67
N ALA A 332 2.60 11.10 -16.41
CA ALA A 332 1.53 10.27 -16.96
C ALA A 332 0.69 9.63 -15.85
N LEU A 333 1.33 9.05 -14.81
CA LEU A 333 0.65 8.50 -13.64
C LEU A 333 -0.15 9.55 -12.88
N PHE A 334 0.44 10.74 -12.65
CA PHE A 334 -0.23 11.88 -12.05
C PHE A 334 -1.51 12.25 -12.81
N SER A 335 -1.42 12.46 -14.12
CA SER A 335 -2.56 12.88 -14.95
C SER A 335 -3.62 11.80 -15.04
N PHE A 336 -3.20 10.55 -15.23
CA PHE A 336 -4.11 9.41 -15.33
C PHE A 336 -4.87 9.16 -14.03
N HIS A 337 -4.17 9.17 -12.89
CA HIS A 337 -4.82 8.99 -11.59
C HIS A 337 -5.75 10.15 -11.25
N CYS A 338 -5.38 11.40 -11.57
CA CYS A 338 -6.28 12.53 -11.39
C CYS A 338 -7.56 12.39 -12.22
N TYR A 339 -7.42 11.99 -13.48
CA TYR A 339 -8.55 11.76 -14.39
C TYR A 339 -9.46 10.63 -13.89
N LEU A 340 -8.89 9.48 -13.51
CA LEU A 340 -9.66 8.35 -13.00
C LEU A 340 -10.34 8.68 -11.67
N SER A 341 -9.66 9.38 -10.76
CA SER A 341 -10.22 9.71 -9.44
C SER A 341 -11.44 10.63 -9.54
N TRP A 342 -11.36 11.72 -10.29
CA TRP A 342 -12.54 12.57 -10.49
C TRP A 342 -13.55 11.95 -11.47
N GLY A 343 -13.10 11.15 -12.43
CA GLY A 343 -13.98 10.33 -13.28
C GLY A 343 -14.77 9.28 -12.51
N PHE A 344 -14.24 8.79 -11.39
CA PHE A 344 -14.96 7.92 -10.46
C PHE A 344 -15.96 8.70 -9.61
N VAL A 345 -15.64 9.91 -9.14
CA VAL A 345 -16.49 10.68 -8.23
C VAL A 345 -17.63 11.43 -8.94
N ALA A 346 -17.36 12.03 -10.10
CA ALA A 346 -18.33 12.85 -10.83
C ALA A 346 -19.68 12.16 -11.12
N PRO A 347 -19.73 10.87 -11.51
CA PRO A 347 -20.98 10.15 -11.78
C PRO A 347 -21.91 10.08 -10.57
N TYR A 348 -21.37 10.00 -9.35
CA TYR A 348 -22.17 9.97 -8.12
C TYR A 348 -22.77 11.33 -7.80
N LEU A 349 -22.05 12.43 -8.07
CA LEU A 349 -22.60 13.78 -7.96
C LEU A 349 -23.79 13.94 -8.94
N MET A 350 -23.63 13.46 -10.17
CA MET A 350 -24.70 13.47 -11.18
C MET A 350 -25.89 12.60 -10.78
N ALA A 351 -25.64 11.40 -10.23
CA ALA A 351 -26.71 10.52 -9.76
C ALA A 351 -27.53 11.17 -8.64
N VAL A 352 -26.89 11.86 -7.70
CA VAL A 352 -27.59 12.63 -6.64
C VAL A 352 -28.48 13.71 -7.26
N VAL A 353 -27.98 14.44 -8.26
CA VAL A 353 -28.76 15.45 -8.98
C VAL A 353 -29.98 14.83 -9.67
N HIS A 354 -29.81 13.70 -10.37
CA HIS A 354 -30.92 13.01 -11.03
C HIS A 354 -31.98 12.50 -10.05
N VAL A 355 -31.57 11.92 -8.92
CA VAL A 355 -32.49 11.47 -7.87
C VAL A 355 -33.22 12.66 -7.22
N ALA A 356 -32.52 13.76 -6.94
CA ALA A 356 -33.13 14.96 -6.38
C ALA A 356 -34.15 15.60 -7.34
N ALA A 357 -33.83 15.64 -8.64
CA ALA A 357 -34.75 16.10 -9.67
C ALA A 357 -36.01 15.23 -9.72
N ALA A 358 -35.85 13.90 -9.65
CA ALA A 358 -36.98 12.98 -9.66
C ALA A 358 -37.92 13.10 -8.48
N LEU A 359 -37.37 13.25 -7.27
CA LEU A 359 -38.15 13.45 -6.05
C LEU A 359 -38.97 14.74 -6.12
N ARG A 360 -38.42 15.79 -6.75
CA ARG A 360 -39.09 17.08 -6.92
C ARG A 360 -40.19 17.06 -7.99
N VAL A 361 -39.96 16.37 -9.11
CA VAL A 361 -41.00 16.19 -10.14
C VAL A 361 -42.20 15.46 -9.56
N ARG A 362 -41.94 14.42 -8.74
CA ARG A 362 -42.99 13.65 -8.05
C ARG A 362 -43.75 14.47 -6.99
N SER A 363 -43.11 15.44 -6.34
CA SER A 363 -43.75 16.23 -5.28
C SER A 363 -44.54 17.43 -5.78
N LYS A 364 -44.14 18.05 -6.90
CA LYS A 364 -44.76 19.30 -7.41
C LYS A 364 -45.63 19.12 -8.66
N GLY A 365 -45.75 17.91 -9.23
CA GLY A 365 -46.69 17.62 -10.33
C GLY A 365 -46.36 18.34 -11.64
N TYR A 366 -45.09 18.30 -12.06
CA TYR A 366 -44.60 18.93 -13.30
C TYR A 366 -45.01 18.19 -14.59
N SER A 367 -44.68 18.78 -15.76
CA SER A 367 -45.18 18.40 -17.09
C SER A 367 -44.69 17.03 -17.61
N LEU A 368 -45.27 16.54 -18.72
CA LEU A 368 -44.93 15.26 -19.34
C LEU A 368 -43.47 15.20 -19.85
N GLU A 369 -42.94 16.32 -20.36
CA GLU A 369 -41.54 16.43 -20.81
C GLU A 369 -40.55 16.34 -19.64
N ASP A 370 -40.86 17.00 -18.52
CA ASP A 370 -40.08 16.91 -17.28
C ASP A 370 -40.03 15.48 -16.72
N THR A 371 -41.09 14.71 -16.96
CA THR A 371 -41.22 13.32 -16.52
C THR A 371 -40.31 12.37 -17.32
N ASN A 372 -40.19 12.56 -18.64
CA ASN A 372 -39.34 11.72 -19.50
C ASN A 372 -37.84 11.93 -19.22
N PHE A 373 -37.40 13.19 -19.07
CA PHE A 373 -36.01 13.50 -18.72
C PHE A 373 -35.60 12.90 -17.37
N THR A 374 -36.51 12.99 -16.40
CA THR A 374 -36.35 12.39 -15.07
C THR A 374 -36.26 10.86 -15.12
N SER A 375 -37.07 10.21 -15.95
CA SER A 375 -37.06 8.75 -16.14
C SER A 375 -35.71 8.26 -16.68
N CYS A 376 -35.15 8.96 -17.67
CA CYS A 376 -33.82 8.67 -18.21
C CYS A 376 -32.72 8.85 -17.13
N GLY A 377 -32.73 9.95 -16.39
CA GLY A 377 -31.77 10.21 -15.31
C GLY A 377 -31.82 9.16 -14.19
N LEU A 378 -33.02 8.69 -13.82
CA LEU A 378 -33.18 7.60 -12.85
C LEU A 378 -32.63 6.27 -13.38
N LEU A 379 -32.80 5.98 -14.66
CA LEU A 379 -32.24 4.79 -15.29
C LEU A 379 -30.72 4.82 -15.25
N LEU A 380 -30.11 5.96 -15.55
CA LEU A 380 -28.66 6.17 -15.44
C LEU A 380 -28.16 6.00 -14.00
N ALA A 381 -28.83 6.63 -13.03
CA ALA A 381 -28.49 6.49 -11.61
C ALA A 381 -28.63 5.03 -11.13
N SER A 382 -29.64 4.30 -11.63
CA SER A 382 -29.85 2.88 -11.32
C SER A 382 -28.76 2.00 -11.93
N CYS A 383 -28.34 2.29 -13.17
CA CYS A 383 -27.23 1.59 -13.82
C CYS A 383 -25.93 1.77 -13.04
N LEU A 384 -25.62 3.00 -12.62
CA LEU A 384 -24.45 3.29 -11.79
C LEU A 384 -24.53 2.54 -10.46
N ALA A 385 -25.67 2.60 -9.75
CA ALA A 385 -25.87 1.90 -8.49
C ALA A 385 -25.66 0.38 -8.62
N MET A 386 -26.12 -0.24 -9.72
CA MET A 386 -25.86 -1.65 -9.99
C MET A 386 -24.37 -1.95 -10.22
N CYS A 387 -23.66 -1.09 -10.97
CA CYS A 387 -22.22 -1.24 -11.17
C CYS A 387 -21.43 -1.07 -9.86
N THR A 388 -21.78 -0.09 -9.04
CA THR A 388 -21.21 0.12 -7.70
C THR A 388 -21.47 -1.07 -6.78
N PHE A 389 -22.66 -1.68 -6.85
CA PHE A 389 -22.95 -2.87 -6.07
C PHE A 389 -22.06 -4.06 -6.46
N ILE A 390 -21.85 -4.26 -7.77
CA ILE A 390 -20.95 -5.31 -8.29
C ILE A 390 -19.50 -5.03 -7.85
N GLU A 391 -19.06 -3.78 -7.95
CA GLU A 391 -17.75 -3.31 -7.47
C GLU A 391 -17.55 -3.64 -5.98
N LEU A 392 -18.46 -3.19 -5.11
CA LEU A 392 -18.35 -3.42 -3.66
C LEU A 392 -18.44 -4.90 -3.29
N LEU A 393 -19.27 -5.68 -4.00
CA LEU A 393 -19.33 -7.13 -3.80
C LEU A 393 -18.02 -7.82 -4.16
N SER A 394 -17.37 -7.38 -5.25
CA SER A 394 -16.06 -7.89 -5.67
C SER A 394 -14.97 -7.53 -4.68
N MET A 395 -14.92 -6.27 -4.22
CA MET A 395 -14.00 -5.82 -3.17
C MET A 395 -14.18 -6.65 -1.90
N TRP A 396 -15.41 -6.79 -1.41
CA TRP A 396 -15.71 -7.58 -0.22
C TRP A 396 -15.26 -9.04 -0.36
N ASN A 397 -15.47 -9.64 -1.52
CA ASN A 397 -15.04 -11.02 -1.77
C ASN A 397 -13.51 -11.13 -1.73
N LEU A 398 -12.79 -10.19 -2.36
CA LEU A 398 -11.34 -10.14 -2.30
C LEU A 398 -10.84 -9.97 -0.86
N THR A 399 -11.34 -8.97 -0.12
CA THR A 399 -10.93 -8.72 1.26
C THR A 399 -11.20 -9.93 2.16
N ARG A 400 -12.33 -10.62 1.96
CA ARG A 400 -12.64 -11.88 2.66
C ARG A 400 -11.60 -12.97 2.35
N ILE A 401 -11.19 -13.10 1.10
CA ILE A 401 -10.19 -14.08 0.67
C ILE A 401 -8.81 -13.72 1.24
N GLU A 402 -8.42 -12.45 1.22
CA GLU A 402 -7.16 -11.96 1.79
C GLU A 402 -7.11 -12.18 3.31
N VAL A 403 -8.17 -11.87 4.05
CA VAL A 403 -8.27 -12.18 5.49
C VAL A 403 -8.12 -13.68 5.76
N ARG A 404 -8.78 -14.53 4.96
CA ARG A 404 -8.63 -16.00 5.07
C ARG A 404 -7.21 -16.45 4.76
N LEU A 405 -6.57 -15.84 3.76
CA LEU A 405 -5.20 -16.11 3.37
C LEU A 405 -4.23 -15.74 4.49
N CYS A 406 -4.30 -14.51 5.01
CA CYS A 406 -3.47 -14.05 6.11
C CYS A 406 -3.62 -14.93 7.37
N ASN A 407 -4.84 -15.38 7.69
CA ASN A 407 -5.10 -16.29 8.82
C ASN A 407 -4.48 -17.68 8.60
N LEU A 408 -4.42 -18.17 7.36
CA LEU A 408 -3.74 -19.42 7.03
C LEU A 408 -2.22 -19.28 7.05
N LEU A 409 -1.70 -18.13 6.59
CA LEU A 409 -0.27 -17.84 6.53
C LEU A 409 0.33 -17.57 7.92
N SER A 410 -0.46 -17.10 8.88
CA SER A 410 -0.04 -16.83 10.26
C SER A 410 -0.92 -17.55 11.29
N PRO A 411 -0.81 -18.88 11.45
CA PRO A 411 -1.67 -19.66 12.34
C PRO A 411 -1.51 -19.30 13.84
N GLU A 412 -0.36 -18.76 14.25
CA GLU A 412 -0.13 -18.32 15.64
C GLU A 412 -0.67 -16.91 15.93
N ALA A 413 -1.03 -16.15 14.90
CA ALA A 413 -1.55 -14.80 15.07
C ALA A 413 -3.02 -14.84 15.51
N PRO A 414 -3.49 -13.84 16.28
CA PRO A 414 -4.92 -13.65 16.47
C PRO A 414 -5.63 -13.54 15.12
N PRO A 415 -6.73 -14.27 14.90
CA PRO A 415 -7.39 -14.30 13.61
C PRO A 415 -7.96 -12.93 13.26
N LEU A 416 -7.67 -12.48 12.05
CA LEU A 416 -8.27 -11.30 11.44
C LEU A 416 -9.73 -11.58 11.09
N SER A 417 -10.58 -10.57 11.25
CA SER A 417 -12.02 -10.66 10.99
C SER A 417 -12.55 -9.39 10.33
N LEU A 418 -13.54 -9.56 9.46
CA LEU A 418 -14.27 -8.48 8.80
C LEU A 418 -15.55 -8.07 9.55
N ALA A 419 -15.84 -8.67 10.71
CA ALA A 419 -17.10 -8.45 11.42
C ALA A 419 -17.32 -6.98 11.85
N THR A 420 -16.23 -6.22 12.02
CA THR A 420 -16.28 -4.81 12.43
C THR A 420 -16.46 -3.83 11.27
N TYR A 421 -16.58 -4.30 10.03
CA TYR A 421 -16.53 -3.47 8.84
C TYR A 421 -17.90 -2.91 8.49
N ASN A 422 -17.94 -1.60 8.26
CA ASN A 422 -19.10 -0.92 7.69
C ASN A 422 -18.83 -0.60 6.22
N TRP A 423 -19.35 -1.41 5.31
CA TRP A 423 -19.15 -1.28 3.86
C TRP A 423 -19.72 0.02 3.26
N CYS A 424 -20.72 0.62 3.90
CA CYS A 424 -21.19 1.95 3.52
C CYS A 424 -20.13 3.02 3.80
N LEU A 425 -19.48 2.96 4.97
CA LEU A 425 -18.37 3.86 5.29
C LEU A 425 -17.15 3.61 4.41
N VAL A 426 -16.86 2.36 4.02
CA VAL A 426 -15.79 2.03 3.06
C VAL A 426 -16.05 2.72 1.72
N PHE A 427 -17.27 2.61 1.20
CA PHE A 427 -17.64 3.29 -0.04
C PHE A 427 -17.52 4.82 0.06
N ILE A 428 -17.99 5.42 1.16
CA ILE A 428 -17.82 6.86 1.41
C ILE A 428 -16.33 7.24 1.46
N ALA A 429 -15.50 6.44 2.12
CA ALA A 429 -14.07 6.68 2.20
C ALA A 429 -13.41 6.62 0.80
N MET A 430 -13.80 5.68 -0.06
CA MET A 430 -13.32 5.62 -1.45
C MET A 430 -13.68 6.90 -2.23
N LEU A 431 -14.89 7.41 -2.08
CA LEU A 431 -15.31 8.66 -2.73
C LEU A 431 -14.52 9.87 -2.21
N VAL A 432 -14.34 9.97 -0.88
CA VAL A 432 -13.58 11.05 -0.26
C VAL A 432 -12.10 11.01 -0.68
N ASP A 433 -11.49 9.82 -0.69
CA ASP A 433 -10.10 9.65 -1.07
C ASP A 433 -9.86 10.02 -2.53
N ASN A 434 -10.69 9.52 -3.46
CA ASN A 434 -10.61 9.90 -4.87
C ASN A 434 -10.96 11.37 -5.12
N PHE A 435 -11.85 11.97 -4.33
CA PHE A 435 -12.12 13.40 -4.44
C PHE A 435 -10.91 14.25 -4.03
N LEU A 436 -10.26 13.87 -2.92
CA LEU A 436 -9.12 14.59 -2.35
C LEU A 436 -7.81 14.33 -3.09
N TYR A 437 -7.66 13.19 -3.77
CA TYR A 437 -6.42 12.82 -4.46
C TYR A 437 -5.94 13.90 -5.44
N PRO A 438 -6.74 14.41 -6.40
CA PRO A 438 -6.27 15.45 -7.31
C PRO A 438 -5.89 16.74 -6.60
N ILE A 439 -6.66 17.14 -5.57
CA ILE A 439 -6.36 18.32 -4.76
C ILE A 439 -5.00 18.16 -4.07
N SER A 440 -4.74 17.00 -3.48
CA SER A 440 -3.46 16.65 -2.86
C SER A 440 -2.34 16.67 -3.90
N ALA A 441 -2.57 16.11 -5.09
CA ALA A 441 -1.60 16.02 -6.17
C ALA A 441 -1.19 17.39 -6.69
N PHE A 442 -2.14 18.27 -7.01
CA PHE A 442 -1.84 19.66 -7.37
C PHE A 442 -1.09 20.38 -6.26
N ARG A 443 -1.52 20.22 -5.00
CA ARG A 443 -0.82 20.80 -3.86
C ARG A 443 0.61 20.29 -3.79
N SER A 444 0.89 19.03 -4.17
CA SER A 444 2.23 18.40 -4.11
C SER A 444 3.13 19.01 -5.17
N HIS A 445 2.61 19.09 -6.39
CA HIS A 445 3.25 19.73 -7.52
C HIS A 445 3.68 21.18 -7.23
N PHE A 446 2.82 22.02 -6.65
CA PHE A 446 3.18 23.42 -6.42
C PHE A 446 4.09 23.65 -5.21
N SER A 447 4.02 22.80 -4.20
CA SER A 447 4.75 23.06 -2.94
C SER A 447 6.16 22.50 -2.88
N GLN A 448 6.44 21.45 -3.66
CA GLN A 448 7.73 20.76 -3.72
C GLN A 448 8.36 20.52 -2.33
N SER A 449 7.51 20.30 -1.31
CA SER A 449 7.95 19.96 0.05
C SER A 449 6.96 19.07 0.78
N ILE A 450 7.50 18.21 1.64
CA ILE A 450 6.74 17.26 2.46
C ILE A 450 7.41 17.06 3.82
N ASN A 451 6.60 16.79 4.85
CA ASN A 451 7.11 16.37 6.15
C ASN A 451 6.88 14.87 6.31
N TRP A 452 7.94 14.16 6.67
CA TRP A 452 7.87 12.76 7.06
C TRP A 452 8.67 12.54 8.33
N SER A 453 7.97 12.08 9.37
CA SER A 453 8.56 11.70 10.67
C SER A 453 9.42 12.81 11.28
N GLY A 454 9.01 14.08 11.11
CA GLY A 454 9.69 15.26 11.66
C GLY A 454 10.83 15.80 10.80
N ILE A 455 11.11 15.16 9.66
CA ILE A 455 12.06 15.62 8.65
C ILE A 455 11.29 16.23 7.50
N ARG A 456 11.61 17.48 7.16
CA ARG A 456 11.02 18.16 6.00
C ARG A 456 11.97 18.09 4.82
N TYR A 457 11.49 17.51 3.73
CA TYR A 457 12.21 17.39 2.48
C TYR A 457 11.72 18.44 1.50
N HIS A 458 12.65 19.03 0.74
CA HIS A 458 12.37 19.97 -0.33
C HIS A 458 12.94 19.45 -1.63
N LEU A 459 12.11 19.39 -2.67
CA LEU A 459 12.51 18.98 -4.01
C LEU A 459 12.87 20.20 -4.85
N LYS A 460 13.88 20.03 -5.70
CA LYS A 460 14.21 20.90 -6.82
C LYS A 460 14.58 20.01 -7.98
N ASP A 461 13.97 20.21 -9.15
CA ASP A 461 14.21 19.40 -10.34
C ASP A 461 14.06 17.89 -10.08
N GLY A 462 13.04 17.52 -9.28
CA GLY A 462 12.73 16.14 -8.93
C GLY A 462 13.62 15.49 -7.88
N LYS A 463 14.58 16.24 -7.34
CA LYS A 463 15.61 15.75 -6.42
C LYS A 463 15.56 16.49 -5.10
N ILE A 464 15.89 15.81 -4.00
CA ILE A 464 16.06 16.45 -2.71
C ILE A 464 17.19 17.48 -2.81
N SER A 465 16.83 18.73 -2.55
CA SER A 465 17.75 19.87 -2.58
C SER A 465 18.01 20.45 -1.19
N LYS A 466 17.09 20.22 -0.26
CA LYS A 466 17.21 20.68 1.13
C LYS A 466 16.48 19.74 2.08
N ILE A 467 17.08 19.51 3.24
CA ILE A 467 16.55 18.69 4.33
C ILE A 467 16.53 19.52 5.61
N ASP A 468 15.33 19.83 6.10
CA ASP A 468 15.12 20.56 7.34
C ASP A 468 14.73 19.59 8.46
N ARG A 469 15.59 19.48 9.48
CA ARG A 469 15.36 18.62 10.66
C ARG A 469 14.90 19.47 11.83
N SER A 470 13.64 19.31 12.23
CA SER A 470 13.14 20.01 13.41
C SER A 470 13.55 19.26 14.69
N LYS A 471 14.49 19.83 15.48
CA LYS A 471 14.81 19.32 16.81
C LYS A 471 13.55 19.43 17.70
N GLY A 472 12.86 18.31 17.94
CA GLY A 472 11.82 18.20 18.97
C GLY A 472 10.37 18.57 18.59
N LYS A 473 10.01 18.73 17.30
CA LYS A 473 8.63 19.05 16.86
C LYS A 473 8.04 18.11 15.80
N GLY A 474 8.60 16.91 15.65
CA GLY A 474 8.01 15.86 14.81
C GLY A 474 6.77 15.22 15.49
N PRO A 475 5.78 14.74 14.74
CA PRO A 475 4.69 13.95 15.32
C PRO A 475 5.25 12.72 16.03
N LYS A 476 4.75 12.42 17.23
CA LYS A 476 5.17 11.24 18.03
C LYS A 476 4.73 9.90 17.43
N PHE A 477 3.87 9.92 16.41
CA PHE A 477 3.24 8.73 15.81
C PHE A 477 3.38 8.79 14.28
N THR A 478 3.43 7.63 13.64
CA THR A 478 3.37 7.51 12.17
C THR A 478 1.98 7.93 11.67
N ASP A 479 1.86 8.35 10.40
CA ASP A 479 0.63 8.98 9.91
C ASP A 479 -0.58 8.03 9.92
N LEU A 480 -0.37 6.71 9.75
CA LEU A 480 -1.41 5.67 9.82
C LEU A 480 -1.34 4.75 11.05
N GLY A 481 -0.31 4.83 11.89
CA GLY A 481 -0.15 3.95 13.07
C GLY A 481 -1.03 4.32 14.26
N GLY A 482 -1.73 3.34 14.83
CA GLY A 482 -2.71 3.53 15.91
C GLY A 482 -2.19 3.59 17.34
N LYS A 483 -3.13 3.81 18.26
CA LYS A 483 -2.97 3.77 19.73
C LYS A 483 -3.56 2.54 20.42
N HIS A 484 -4.44 1.78 19.76
CA HIS A 484 -5.11 0.61 20.32
C HIS A 484 -5.67 -0.26 19.21
N LEU A 485 -5.05 -1.42 18.96
CA LEU A 485 -5.61 -2.44 18.06
C LEU A 485 -5.92 -3.78 18.74
N TYR A 486 -5.73 -3.86 20.06
CA TYR A 486 -6.32 -4.93 20.87
C TYR A 486 -6.86 -4.37 22.19
N GLY A 487 -8.17 -4.52 22.38
CA GLY A 487 -8.77 -4.42 23.70
C GLY A 487 -8.26 -5.55 24.58
N LYS A 488 -7.80 -5.16 25.78
CA LYS A 488 -7.30 -5.94 26.92
C LYS A 488 -5.79 -6.24 26.93
N LYS A 489 -5.20 -5.75 28.03
CA LYS A 489 -3.86 -5.98 28.57
C LYS A 489 -3.25 -7.32 28.15
N GLY A 490 -1.99 -7.24 27.70
CA GLY A 490 -1.16 -8.38 27.33
C GLY A 490 -1.24 -9.52 28.34
N ALA A 491 -1.56 -10.71 27.84
CA ALA A 491 -1.38 -11.95 28.57
C ALA A 491 0.13 -12.18 28.77
N PRO A 492 0.56 -12.78 29.91
CA PRO A 492 1.96 -13.00 30.17
C PRO A 492 2.56 -14.07 29.26
N HIS A 493 3.87 -13.93 29.02
CA HIS A 493 4.72 -14.81 28.23
C HIS A 493 4.48 -16.30 28.52
N ARG A 494 3.93 -17.01 27.53
CA ARG A 494 4.23 -18.44 27.35
C ARG A 494 5.16 -18.54 26.16
N ALA A 495 6.25 -19.28 26.33
CA ALA A 495 7.21 -19.55 25.26
C ALA A 495 6.45 -19.96 23.99
N SER A 496 6.51 -19.12 22.97
CA SER A 496 5.92 -19.42 21.66
C SER A 496 6.53 -20.72 21.16
N ILE A 497 5.69 -21.59 20.59
CA ILE A 497 6.10 -22.85 19.99
C ILE A 497 7.11 -22.58 18.87
N LEU A 498 7.00 -21.45 18.15
CA LEU A 498 8.04 -20.96 17.24
C LEU A 498 9.34 -20.57 17.93
N GLY A 499 9.31 -20.02 19.15
CA GLY A 499 10.53 -19.82 19.94
C GLY A 499 11.23 -21.14 20.29
N ALA A 500 10.50 -22.23 20.47
CA ALA A 500 11.07 -23.55 20.69
C ALA A 500 11.50 -24.23 19.37
N LEU A 501 10.74 -24.07 18.29
CA LEU A 501 11.05 -24.60 16.96
C LEU A 501 12.18 -23.84 16.27
N SER A 502 12.26 -22.52 16.40
CA SER A 502 13.38 -21.70 15.92
C SER A 502 14.66 -22.03 16.68
N ARG A 503 14.60 -22.25 17.99
CA ARG A 503 15.74 -22.77 18.78
C ARG A 503 16.14 -24.19 18.37
N SER A 504 15.18 -25.05 18.05
CA SER A 504 15.46 -26.38 17.48
C SER A 504 16.13 -26.26 16.10
N LEU A 505 15.61 -25.41 15.21
CA LEU A 505 16.19 -25.13 13.89
C LEU A 505 17.57 -24.46 14.01
N ALA A 506 17.79 -23.58 14.99
CA ALA A 506 19.07 -22.93 15.26
C ALA A 506 20.11 -23.92 15.82
N HIS A 507 19.71 -24.85 16.70
CA HIS A 507 20.56 -25.97 17.10
C HIS A 507 20.86 -26.95 15.95
N TRP A 508 19.96 -27.10 14.98
CA TRP A 508 20.22 -27.82 13.73
C TRP A 508 21.21 -27.10 12.79
N ARG A 509 21.48 -25.80 12.98
CA ARG A 509 22.46 -25.02 12.19
C ARG A 509 23.91 -25.21 12.66
N GLN A 510 24.15 -25.82 13.82
CA GLN A 510 25.52 -26.11 14.25
C GLN A 510 26.01 -27.39 13.56
N ALA A 511 26.98 -27.26 12.65
CA ALA A 511 27.80 -28.39 12.25
C ALA A 511 28.40 -28.99 13.52
N LYS A 512 28.05 -30.24 13.84
CA LYS A 512 28.77 -31.01 14.86
C LYS A 512 30.25 -30.95 14.48
N LYS A 513 31.06 -30.21 15.25
CA LYS A 513 32.49 -30.49 15.33
C LYS A 513 32.57 -31.95 15.76
N PHE A 514 32.91 -32.82 14.82
CA PHE A 514 33.43 -34.13 15.18
C PHE A 514 34.78 -33.85 15.81
N ASP A 515 34.88 -34.03 17.13
CA ASP A 515 36.15 -34.09 17.82
C ASP A 515 36.94 -35.25 17.20
N ALA A 516 38.12 -34.93 16.69
CA ALA A 516 39.17 -35.88 16.33
C ALA A 516 40.23 -35.88 17.43
#